data_AF-A0AAW0CCF1-F1
#
_entry.id   AF-A0AAW0CCF1-F1
#
_cell.length_a   1.000
_cell.length_b   1.000
_cell.length_c   1.000
_cell.angle_alpha   90.00
_cell.angle_beta   90.00
_cell.angle_gamma   90.00
#
_symmetry.space_group_name_H-M   'P 1'
#
loop_
_entity.id
_entity.type
_entity.pdbx_description
1 polymer ?
#
loop_
_entity_poly.entity_id
_entity_poly.type
_entity_poly.pdbx_seq_one_letter_code
_entity_poly.pdbx_strand_id
1 'polypeptide(L)'
;MIEVFQCVYIAYQSKDDWTNAEDILRCNSHWYNSGPRYDCVLFNSDQPGVACARLRSLVRCQLPSGRVVDLAVVQNMKPNKWRPKTSWDGCVVFEEEVDLTFLLMDFVIRGALLAHAQGPSNSRRNFHYLVDVVDGDMFLRVLNAIGHVCN
;
A
#
# COMPACT_ATOMS: atom_id res chain seq x y z
N MET A 1 1.54 -26.05 -5.46
CA MET A 1 1.74 -25.58 -4.07
C MET A 1 1.29 -24.13 -3.98
N ILE A 2 0.57 -23.76 -2.92
CA ILE A 2 0.13 -22.38 -2.66
C ILE A 2 0.43 -22.07 -1.20
N GLU A 3 1.18 -21.00 -0.96
CA GLU A 3 1.56 -20.52 0.37
C GLU A 3 1.11 -19.07 0.52
N VAL A 4 0.62 -18.72 1.71
CA VAL A 4 0.10 -17.39 2.02
C VAL A 4 1.01 -16.72 3.05
N PHE A 5 1.36 -15.47 2.81
CA PHE A 5 2.21 -14.65 3.66
C PHE A 5 1.44 -13.42 4.15
N GLN A 6 1.96 -12.82 5.22
CA GLN A 6 1.39 -11.60 5.81
C GLN A 6 2.39 -10.44 5.82
N CYS A 7 3.63 -10.68 5.38
CA CYS A 7 4.72 -9.72 5.39
C CYS A 7 5.57 -9.91 4.14
N VAL A 8 6.02 -8.80 3.55
CA VAL A 8 7.04 -8.79 2.50
C VAL A 8 8.01 -7.64 2.73
N TYR A 9 9.26 -7.86 2.36
CA TYR A 9 10.33 -6.87 2.36
C TYR A 9 10.56 -6.47 0.90
N ILE A 10 10.44 -5.17 0.60
CA ILE A 10 10.62 -4.64 -0.75
C ILE A 10 11.85 -3.75 -0.74
N ALA A 11 12.91 -4.20 -1.40
CA ALA A 11 14.09 -3.40 -1.65
C ALA A 11 13.91 -2.58 -2.94
N TYR A 12 14.26 -1.29 -2.88
CA TYR A 12 14.18 -0.37 -4.02
C TYR A 12 15.30 0.67 -3.94
N GLN A 13 15.55 1.34 -5.06
CA GLN A 13 16.43 2.52 -5.06
C GLN A 13 15.60 3.77 -4.77
N SER A 14 15.92 4.45 -3.67
CA SER A 14 15.33 5.76 -3.37
C SER A 14 15.68 6.76 -4.46
N LYS A 15 14.72 7.60 -4.85
CA LYS A 15 14.96 8.68 -5.82
C LYS A 15 15.39 9.99 -5.14
N ASP A 16 15.35 10.03 -3.82
CA ASP A 16 15.75 11.20 -3.04
C ASP A 16 17.28 11.29 -2.93
N ASP A 17 17.94 10.16 -2.68
CA ASP A 17 19.39 10.08 -2.46
C ASP A 17 20.10 9.02 -3.32
N TRP A 18 19.37 8.30 -4.17
CA TRP A 18 19.88 7.25 -5.07
C TRP A 18 20.48 6.04 -4.38
N THR A 19 20.22 5.87 -3.08
CA THR A 19 20.69 4.73 -2.29
C THR A 19 19.65 3.61 -2.24
N ASN A 20 20.08 2.44 -1.76
CA ASN A 20 19.17 1.31 -1.52
C ASN A 20 18.35 1.57 -0.26
N ALA A 21 17.04 1.47 -0.40
CA ALA A 21 16.07 1.53 0.69
C ALA A 21 15.26 0.23 0.74
N GLU A 22 14.58 -0.01 1.86
CA GLU A 22 13.72 -1.17 2.05
C GLU A 22 12.45 -0.74 2.78
N ASP A 23 11.30 -1.22 2.31
CA ASP A 23 10.01 -1.05 2.98
C ASP A 23 9.51 -2.42 3.48
N ILE A 24 9.06 -2.47 4.73
CA ILE A 24 8.43 -3.66 5.33
C ILE A 24 6.91 -3.52 5.24
N LEU A 25 6.28 -4.32 4.37
CA LEU A 25 4.84 -4.25 4.12
C LEU A 25 4.09 -5.39 4.77
N ARG A 26 2.91 -5.08 5.33
CA ARG A 26 2.06 -6.01 6.07
C ARG A 26 0.62 -6.05 5.54
N CYS A 27 0.02 -7.24 5.61
CA CYS A 27 -1.40 -7.46 5.30
C CYS A 27 -2.06 -8.39 6.33
N ASN A 28 -1.87 -8.08 7.61
CA ASN A 28 -2.41 -8.84 8.73
C ASN A 28 -3.87 -8.47 9.00
N SER A 29 -4.78 -9.45 8.93
CA SER A 29 -6.17 -9.26 9.37
C SER A 29 -6.31 -8.98 10.86
N HIS A 30 -5.32 -9.40 11.66
CA HIS A 30 -5.24 -9.19 13.10
C HIS A 30 -3.84 -8.65 13.42
N TRP A 31 -3.76 -7.37 13.76
CA TRP A 31 -2.53 -6.67 14.08
C TRP A 31 -2.54 -6.19 15.53
N TYR A 32 -1.87 -6.97 16.39
CA TYR A 32 -1.86 -6.78 17.84
C TYR A 32 -3.30 -6.57 18.37
N ASN A 33 -3.52 -5.54 19.21
CA ASN A 33 -4.82 -5.18 19.80
C ASN A 33 -5.54 -4.05 19.05
N SER A 34 -5.11 -3.72 17.82
CA SER A 34 -5.52 -2.49 17.11
C SER A 34 -6.44 -2.73 15.90
N GLY A 35 -6.75 -3.99 15.57
CA GLY A 35 -7.52 -4.36 14.39
C GLY A 35 -6.64 -4.78 13.21
N PRO A 36 -7.12 -4.73 11.95
CA PRO A 36 -6.35 -5.14 10.79
C PRO A 36 -5.30 -4.10 10.37
N ARG A 37 -4.15 -4.56 9.87
CA ARG A 37 -3.13 -3.75 9.19
C ARG A 37 -3.00 -4.19 7.74
N TYR A 38 -3.35 -3.28 6.83
CA TYR A 38 -3.24 -3.47 5.39
C TYR A 38 -2.50 -2.29 4.79
N ASP A 39 -1.20 -2.47 4.59
CA ASP A 39 -0.33 -1.45 4.00
C ASP A 39 -0.67 -1.26 2.51
N CYS A 40 -0.24 -0.14 1.94
CA CYS A 40 -0.48 0.18 0.53
C CYS A 40 0.84 0.13 -0.26
N VAL A 41 0.74 -0.05 -1.57
CA VAL A 41 1.89 -0.17 -2.46
C VAL A 41 1.77 0.77 -3.65
N LEU A 42 2.91 1.25 -4.12
CA LEU A 42 3.08 1.78 -5.47
C LEU A 42 3.54 0.65 -6.39
N PHE A 43 3.02 0.61 -7.61
CA PHE A 43 3.40 -0.41 -8.58
C PHE A 43 3.49 0.16 -10.00
N ASN A 44 4.30 -0.49 -10.83
CA ASN A 44 4.39 -0.18 -12.25
C ASN A 44 3.09 -0.59 -12.96
N SER A 45 2.52 0.33 -13.72
CA SER A 45 1.33 0.11 -14.52
C SER A 45 1.52 0.71 -15.90
N ASP A 46 0.94 0.09 -16.92
CA ASP A 46 0.92 0.62 -18.29
C ASP A 46 -0.02 1.84 -18.40
N GLN A 47 -0.87 2.07 -17.39
CA GLN A 47 -1.76 3.23 -17.36
C GLN A 47 -1.00 4.50 -16.95
N PRO A 48 -1.31 5.66 -17.56
CA PRO A 48 -0.66 6.90 -17.20
C PRO A 48 -1.04 7.33 -15.78
N GLY A 49 -0.07 7.91 -15.07
CA GLY A 49 -0.23 8.43 -13.72
C GLY A 49 0.31 7.48 -12.64
N VAL A 50 -0.01 7.78 -11.38
CA VAL A 50 0.43 6.98 -10.24
C VAL A 50 -0.54 5.83 -10.01
N ALA A 51 -0.02 4.61 -10.00
CA ALA A 51 -0.77 3.41 -9.67
C ALA A 51 -0.45 2.97 -8.23
N CYS A 52 -1.50 2.84 -7.42
CA CYS A 52 -1.38 2.39 -6.05
C CYS A 52 -2.54 1.48 -5.65
N ALA A 53 -2.31 0.64 -4.65
CA ALA A 53 -3.30 -0.32 -4.18
C ALA A 53 -3.09 -0.67 -2.71
N ARG A 54 -4.15 -1.11 -2.03
CA ARG A 54 -4.07 -1.66 -0.68
C ARG A 54 -3.80 -3.16 -0.73
N LEU A 55 -2.76 -3.60 -0.04
CA LEU A 55 -2.39 -5.01 0.06
C LEU A 55 -3.38 -5.76 0.96
N ARG A 56 -4.03 -6.80 0.44
CA ARG A 56 -4.99 -7.63 1.18
C ARG A 56 -4.45 -9.01 1.52
N SER A 57 -3.59 -9.57 0.67
CA SER A 57 -2.91 -10.84 0.93
C SER A 57 -1.65 -10.96 0.07
N LEU A 58 -0.71 -11.80 0.49
CA LEU A 58 0.48 -12.18 -0.27
C LEU A 58 0.44 -13.69 -0.50
N VAL A 59 0.70 -14.13 -1.73
CA VAL A 59 0.57 -15.52 -2.14
C VAL A 59 1.77 -15.91 -2.99
N ARG A 60 2.46 -16.98 -2.60
CA ARG A 60 3.43 -17.67 -3.46
C ARG A 60 2.76 -18.90 -4.05
N CYS A 61 2.76 -19.02 -5.37
CA CYS A 61 2.21 -20.18 -6.03
C CYS A 61 3.23 -20.82 -6.97
N GLN A 62 3.26 -22.15 -6.99
CA GLN A 62 4.00 -22.91 -7.99
C GLN A 62 3.04 -23.30 -9.11
N LEU A 63 3.32 -22.82 -10.31
CA LEU A 63 2.55 -23.11 -11.51
C LEU A 63 2.81 -24.54 -12.02
N PRO A 64 1.91 -25.10 -12.86
CA PRO A 64 2.12 -26.43 -13.46
C PRO A 64 3.42 -26.54 -14.28
N SER A 65 3.94 -25.42 -14.78
CA SER A 65 5.24 -25.35 -15.47
C SER A 65 6.45 -25.50 -14.54
N GLY A 66 6.25 -25.59 -13.23
CA GLY A 66 7.30 -25.58 -12.22
C GLY A 66 7.75 -24.18 -11.79
N ARG A 67 7.36 -23.12 -12.52
CA ARG A 67 7.68 -21.73 -12.18
C ARG A 67 6.99 -21.31 -10.87
N VAL A 68 7.75 -20.71 -9.97
CA VAL A 68 7.23 -20.07 -8.76
C VAL A 68 6.92 -18.60 -9.06
N VAL A 69 5.76 -18.12 -8.62
CA VAL A 69 5.30 -16.75 -8.83
C VAL A 69 4.79 -16.19 -7.51
N ASP A 70 5.21 -14.96 -7.21
CA ASP A 70 4.75 -14.18 -6.07
C ASP A 70 3.70 -13.17 -6.51
N LEU A 71 2.54 -13.24 -5.85
CA LEU A 71 1.36 -12.43 -6.13
C LEU A 71 0.91 -11.70 -4.88
N ALA A 72 0.53 -10.44 -5.03
CA ALA A 72 -0.30 -9.73 -4.09
C ALA A 72 -1.77 -9.82 -4.53
N VAL A 73 -2.66 -10.03 -3.56
CA VAL A 73 -4.09 -9.73 -3.72
C VAL A 73 -4.28 -8.32 -3.23
N VAL A 74 -4.78 -7.44 -4.10
CA VAL A 74 -4.86 -6.00 -3.82
C VAL A 74 -6.23 -5.43 -4.12
N GLN A 75 -6.58 -4.34 -3.42
CA GLN A 75 -7.65 -3.43 -3.83
C GLN A 75 -7.05 -2.21 -4.47
N ASN A 76 -7.38 -1.98 -5.74
CA ASN A 76 -6.83 -0.86 -6.48
C ASN A 76 -7.41 0.47 -6.00
N MET A 77 -6.60 1.51 -6.19
CA MET A 77 -6.98 2.89 -5.94
C MET A 77 -7.15 3.57 -7.29
N LYS A 78 -8.35 4.09 -7.54
CA LYS A 78 -8.66 4.77 -8.80
C LYS A 78 -8.60 6.28 -8.61
N PRO A 79 -7.85 7.02 -9.45
CA PRO A 79 -7.88 8.47 -9.41
C PRO A 79 -9.32 8.99 -9.59
N ASN A 80 -9.75 9.85 -8.67
CA ASN A 80 -11.07 10.47 -8.68
C ASN A 80 -10.93 11.97 -8.96
N LYS A 81 -11.80 12.49 -9.83
CA LYS A 81 -11.84 13.92 -10.20
C LYS A 81 -12.49 14.79 -9.13
N TRP A 82 -13.25 14.19 -8.21
CA TRP A 82 -13.83 14.88 -7.09
C TRP A 82 -12.74 15.45 -6.17
N ARG A 83 -12.90 16.70 -5.75
CA ARG A 83 -11.95 17.38 -4.87
C ARG A 83 -12.62 17.75 -3.54
N PRO A 84 -12.04 17.32 -2.40
CA PRO A 84 -12.46 17.80 -1.09
C PRO A 84 -12.09 19.28 -0.92
N LYS A 85 -12.77 19.93 0.03
CA LYS A 85 -12.45 21.31 0.44
C LYS A 85 -11.04 21.45 1.02
N THR A 86 -10.45 20.34 1.47
CA THR A 86 -9.09 20.27 2.00
C THR A 86 -8.05 19.96 0.93
N SER A 87 -8.38 20.03 -0.36
CA SER A 87 -7.41 19.80 -1.44
C SER A 87 -6.35 20.91 -1.49
N TRP A 88 -5.12 20.53 -1.85
CA TRP A 88 -3.99 21.43 -2.08
C TRP A 88 -3.39 21.19 -3.47
N ASP A 89 -2.58 22.13 -3.94
CA ASP A 89 -1.96 22.03 -5.26
C ASP A 89 -1.10 20.76 -5.38
N GLY A 90 -1.29 20.03 -6.48
CA GLY A 90 -0.62 18.75 -6.73
C GLY A 90 -1.26 17.53 -6.06
N CYS A 91 -2.26 17.70 -5.17
CA CYS A 91 -2.91 16.54 -4.56
C CYS A 91 -3.81 15.79 -5.56
N VAL A 92 -3.71 14.46 -5.54
CA VAL A 92 -4.61 13.54 -6.26
C VAL A 92 -5.44 12.78 -5.23
N VAL A 93 -6.75 12.77 -5.42
CA VAL A 93 -7.67 11.98 -4.61
C VAL A 93 -7.88 10.65 -5.30
N PHE A 94 -7.73 9.57 -4.54
CA PHE A 94 -8.02 8.22 -4.98
C PHE A 94 -9.29 7.72 -4.31
N GLU A 95 -10.06 6.93 -5.04
CA GLU A 95 -11.17 6.14 -4.52
C GLU A 95 -10.75 4.68 -4.46
N GLU A 96 -11.00 4.04 -3.31
CA GLU A 96 -10.73 2.61 -3.14
C GLU A 96 -11.78 1.78 -3.90
N GLU A 97 -11.30 0.91 -4.78
CA GLU A 97 -12.16 -0.02 -5.51
C GLU A 97 -12.68 -1.13 -4.58
N VAL A 98 -13.84 -1.68 -4.92
CA VAL A 98 -14.46 -2.77 -4.14
C VAL A 98 -13.81 -4.11 -4.50
N ASP A 99 -13.50 -4.30 -5.78
CA ASP A 99 -13.03 -5.56 -6.30
C ASP A 99 -11.57 -5.84 -5.94
N LEU A 100 -11.28 -7.12 -5.72
CA LEU A 100 -9.91 -7.60 -5.53
C LEU A 100 -9.31 -7.98 -6.87
N THR A 101 -8.05 -7.63 -7.05
CA THR A 101 -7.26 -8.02 -8.24
C THR A 101 -5.95 -8.65 -7.80
N PHE A 102 -5.31 -9.37 -8.73
CA PHE A 102 -3.97 -9.90 -8.53
C PHE A 102 -2.93 -8.95 -9.13
N LEU A 103 -1.88 -8.70 -8.36
CA LEU A 103 -0.71 -7.92 -8.77
C LEU A 103 0.52 -8.83 -8.65
N LEU A 104 1.32 -8.92 -9.70
CA LEU A 104 2.62 -9.59 -9.62
C LEU A 104 3.55 -8.77 -8.74
N MET A 105 4.23 -9.42 -7.79
CA MET A 105 5.13 -8.72 -6.86
C MET A 105 6.29 -8.04 -7.59
N ASP A 106 6.72 -8.55 -8.74
CA ASP A 106 7.74 -7.93 -9.59
C ASP A 106 7.38 -6.52 -10.10
N PHE A 107 6.09 -6.16 -10.07
CA PHE A 107 5.62 -4.83 -10.45
C PHE A 107 5.55 -3.87 -9.26
N VAL A 108 5.63 -4.37 -8.02
CA VAL A 108 5.63 -3.52 -6.83
C VAL A 108 6.94 -2.74 -6.77
N ILE A 109 6.83 -1.42 -6.67
CA ILE A 109 7.98 -0.51 -6.61
C ILE A 109 8.40 -0.35 -5.15
N ARG A 110 7.46 0.04 -4.28
CA ARG A 110 7.67 0.32 -2.85
C ARG A 110 6.34 0.45 -2.10
N GLY A 111 6.40 0.64 -0.79
CA GLY A 111 5.26 1.00 0.03
C GLY A 111 4.69 2.39 -0.29
N ALA A 112 3.42 2.59 0.05
CA ALA A 112 2.71 3.84 -0.10
C ALA A 112 1.94 4.18 1.17
N LEU A 113 1.96 5.46 1.56
CA LEU A 113 1.06 5.97 2.60
C LEU A 113 -0.17 6.60 1.94
N LEU A 114 -1.34 6.11 2.34
CA LEU A 114 -2.63 6.66 1.93
C LEU A 114 -3.34 7.29 3.13
N ALA A 115 -3.40 8.62 3.15
CA ALA A 115 -4.13 9.35 4.18
C ALA A 115 -5.62 9.40 3.81
N HIS A 116 -6.51 9.17 4.78
CA HIS A 116 -7.95 9.26 4.53
C HIS A 116 -8.36 10.68 4.11
N ALA A 117 -9.10 10.78 3.01
CA ALA A 117 -9.77 11.99 2.55
C ALA A 117 -11.26 11.86 2.86
N GLN A 118 -11.86 12.88 3.46
CA GLN A 118 -13.31 12.90 3.67
C GLN A 118 -13.99 12.93 2.30
N GLY A 119 -14.76 11.90 1.96
CA GLY A 119 -15.48 11.81 0.69
C GLY A 119 -16.73 12.72 0.62
N PRO A 120 -17.41 12.75 -0.55
CA PRO A 120 -18.73 13.35 -0.65
C PRO A 120 -19.71 12.69 0.32
N SER A 121 -20.61 13.47 0.93
CA SER A 121 -21.57 13.00 1.94
C SER A 121 -22.45 11.82 1.50
N ASN A 122 -22.67 11.68 0.19
CA ASN A 122 -23.55 10.65 -0.38
C ASN A 122 -22.77 9.41 -0.86
N SER A 123 -21.44 9.38 -0.67
CA SER A 123 -20.62 8.24 -1.07
C SER A 123 -20.37 7.31 0.12
N ARG A 124 -20.46 5.99 -0.14
CA ARG A 124 -20.02 4.94 0.81
C ARG A 124 -18.60 4.45 0.52
N ARG A 125 -17.90 5.12 -0.40
CA ARG A 125 -16.54 4.75 -0.83
C ARG A 125 -15.51 5.42 0.05
N ASN A 126 -14.37 4.77 0.23
CA ASN A 126 -13.23 5.36 0.91
C ASN A 126 -12.44 6.20 -0.08
N PHE A 127 -12.07 7.40 0.34
CA PHE A 127 -11.23 8.30 -0.44
C PHE A 127 -9.92 8.52 0.28
N HIS A 128 -8.85 8.66 -0.48
CA HIS A 128 -7.51 8.77 0.05
C HIS A 128 -6.67 9.78 -0.73
N TYR A 129 -5.76 10.44 -0.02
CA TYR A 129 -4.63 11.13 -0.63
C TYR A 129 -3.43 10.21 -0.62
N LEU A 130 -2.68 10.20 -1.72
CA LEU A 130 -1.33 9.64 -1.72
C LEU A 130 -0.39 10.62 -1.04
N VAL A 131 0.37 10.13 -0.06
CA VAL A 131 1.42 10.87 0.63
C VAL A 131 2.75 10.23 0.24
N ASP A 132 3.53 10.94 -0.57
CA ASP A 132 4.79 10.48 -1.14
C ASP A 132 6.02 10.87 -0.29
N VAL A 133 5.89 11.85 0.59
CA VAL A 133 6.97 12.38 1.44
C VAL A 133 7.16 11.64 2.78
N VAL A 134 6.30 10.68 3.12
CA VAL A 134 6.34 10.01 4.42
C VAL A 134 6.98 8.63 4.32
N ASP A 135 7.98 8.40 5.14
CA ASP A 135 8.55 7.08 5.38
C ASP A 135 7.54 6.21 6.16
N GLY A 136 7.12 5.10 5.54
CA GLY A 136 6.12 4.18 6.09
C GLY A 136 6.51 3.57 7.43
N ASP A 137 7.81 3.43 7.72
CA ASP A 137 8.33 2.88 8.97
C ASP A 137 8.68 3.95 10.01
N MET A 138 8.38 5.22 9.71
CA MET A 138 8.55 6.31 10.66
C MET A 138 7.83 6.02 11.98
N PHE A 139 6.65 5.40 11.97
CA PHE A 139 5.94 5.07 13.21
C PHE A 139 6.68 4.01 14.04
N LEU A 140 7.31 2.99 13.43
CA LEU A 140 8.11 2.00 14.16
C LEU A 140 9.35 2.63 14.79
N ARG A 141 10.01 3.54 14.06
CA ARG A 141 11.17 4.27 14.57
C ARG A 141 10.78 5.23 15.69
N VAL A 142 9.63 5.89 15.56
CA VAL A 142 9.07 6.76 16.59
C VAL A 142 8.67 5.95 17.83
N LEU A 143 8.02 4.79 17.68
CA LEU A 143 7.71 3.89 18.82
C LEU A 143 8.98 3.39 19.51
N ASN A 144 10.02 3.02 18.75
CA ASN A 144 11.31 2.63 19.31
C ASN A 144 12.01 3.81 20.02
N ALA A 145 11.90 5.03 19.49
CA ALA A 145 12.48 6.22 20.09
C ALA A 145 11.73 6.70 21.34
N ILE A 146 10.41 6.54 21.39
CA ILE A 146 9.57 6.91 22.54
C ILE A 146 9.62 5.83 23.65
N GLY A 147 10.07 4.62 23.32
CA GLY A 147 10.25 3.52 24.28
C GLY A 147 8.93 3.05 24.87
N HIS A 148 8.28 2.05 24.26
CA HIS A 148 7.14 1.30 24.82
C HIS A 148 6.19 2.09 25.74
N VAL A 149 5.68 3.24 25.29
CA VAL A 149 4.55 3.91 25.95
C VAL A 149 3.28 3.57 25.19
N CYS A 150 2.93 2.29 25.14
CA CYS A 150 1.60 1.77 24.78
C CYS A 150 1.48 0.36 25.37
N ASN A 151 0.96 0.27 26.60
CA ASN A 151 0.34 -0.93 27.15
C ASN A 151 -1.08 -1.06 26.57
#